data_AF-A0A5B9DD34-F1
#
_entry.id   AF-A0A5B9DD34-F1
#
_cell.length_a   1.000
_cell.length_b   1.000
_cell.length_c   1.000
_cell.angle_alpha   90.00
_cell.angle_beta   90.00
_cell.angle_gamma   90.00
#
_symmetry.space_group_name_H-M   'P 1'
#
loop_
_entity.id
_entity.type
_entity.pdbx_description
1 polymer ?
#
loop_
_entity_poly.entity_id
_entity_poly.type
_entity_poly.pdbx_seq_one_letter_code
_entity_poly.pdbx_strand_id
1 'polypeptide(L)'
;MVKSSKEKLDLTRKLLQMGLSYRDIQEKLRLQFGSGVSNTTLIKLQKKNDEVSQLRKENDQLREELALFKKLYFELLALTKKRMEKIKNEK
;
A
#
# COMPACT_ATOMS: atom_id res chain seq x y z
N MET A 1 -0.99 -34.20 -0.15
CA MET A 1 -2.20 -33.35 -0.02
C MET A 1 -1.89 -32.03 0.71
N VAL A 2 -1.15 -31.09 0.10
CA VAL A 2 -0.71 -29.83 0.75
C VAL A 2 -1.52 -28.60 0.29
N LYS A 3 -2.40 -28.75 -0.71
CA LYS A 3 -3.12 -27.64 -1.38
C LYS A 3 -4.18 -26.94 -0.49
N SER A 4 -4.86 -27.70 0.39
CA SER A 4 -5.96 -27.19 1.22
C SER A 4 -5.57 -26.04 2.17
N SER A 5 -4.38 -26.09 2.80
CA SER A 5 -3.97 -25.07 3.77
C SER A 5 -3.65 -23.71 3.11
N LYS A 6 -3.00 -23.72 1.94
CA LYS A 6 -2.67 -22.50 1.20
C LYS A 6 -3.93 -21.85 0.63
N GLU A 7 -4.81 -22.63 0.01
CA GLU A 7 -6.08 -22.15 -0.54
C GLU A 7 -6.97 -21.54 0.55
N LYS A 8 -6.97 -22.14 1.75
CA LYS A 8 -7.68 -21.63 2.92
C LYS A 8 -7.15 -20.26 3.37
N LEU A 9 -5.82 -20.10 3.43
CA LEU A 9 -5.20 -18.82 3.78
C LEU A 9 -5.43 -17.75 2.72
N ASP A 10 -5.39 -18.12 1.45
CA ASP A 10 -5.64 -17.19 0.34
C ASP A 10 -7.10 -16.72 0.32
N LEU A 11 -8.06 -17.62 0.57
CA LEU A 11 -9.45 -17.21 0.77
C LEU A 11 -9.61 -16.31 2.00
N THR A 12 -8.98 -16.67 3.12
CA THR A 12 -9.03 -15.86 4.35
C THR A 12 -8.57 -14.43 4.09
N ARG A 13 -7.47 -14.25 3.33
CA ARG A 13 -6.97 -12.93 2.94
C ARG A 13 -7.98 -12.15 2.11
N LYS A 14 -8.62 -12.79 1.12
CA LYS A 14 -9.66 -12.16 0.30
C LYS A 14 -10.85 -11.70 1.15
N LEU A 15 -11.31 -12.55 2.07
CA LEU A 15 -12.44 -12.20 2.93
C LEU A 15 -12.10 -11.05 3.91
N LEU A 16 -10.87 -11.02 4.44
CA LEU A 16 -10.38 -9.88 5.24
C LEU A 16 -10.32 -8.60 4.42
N GLN A 17 -9.86 -8.66 3.16
CA GLN A 17 -9.83 -7.50 2.26
C GLN A 17 -11.22 -6.97 1.90
N MET A 18 -12.23 -7.86 1.86
CA MET A 18 -13.63 -7.48 1.68
C MET A 18 -14.27 -6.90 2.95
N GLY A 19 -13.55 -6.84 4.08
CA GLY A 19 -14.04 -6.26 5.33
C GLY A 19 -15.04 -7.15 6.09
N LEU A 20 -15.07 -8.46 5.84
CA LEU A 20 -15.96 -9.36 6.57
C LEU A 20 -15.57 -9.46 8.05
N SER A 21 -16.57 -9.64 8.91
CA SER A 21 -16.31 -9.89 10.33
C SER A 21 -15.61 -11.24 10.51
N TYR A 22 -14.82 -11.38 11.58
CA TYR A 22 -14.14 -12.64 11.87
C TYR A 22 -15.12 -13.80 11.97
N ARG A 23 -16.31 -13.57 12.53
CA ARG A 23 -17.36 -14.60 12.62
C ARG A 23 -17.76 -15.13 11.25
N ASP A 24 -18.02 -14.23 10.30
CA ASP A 24 -18.44 -14.61 8.95
C ASP A 24 -17.30 -15.31 8.20
N ILE A 25 -16.06 -14.87 8.44
CA ILE A 25 -14.88 -15.53 7.88
C ILE A 25 -14.76 -16.96 8.41
N GLN A 26 -14.91 -17.17 9.72
CA GLN A 26 -14.86 -18.51 10.32
C GLN A 26 -15.96 -19.42 9.75
N GLU A 27 -17.17 -18.89 9.59
CA GLU A 27 -18.30 -19.65 9.05
C GLU A 27 -18.06 -20.05 7.59
N LYS A 28 -17.62 -19.13 6.73
CA LYS A 28 -17.27 -19.44 5.34
C LYS A 28 -16.16 -20.47 5.22
N LEU A 29 -15.12 -20.34 6.06
CA LEU A 29 -14.01 -21.31 6.07
C LEU A 29 -14.48 -22.69 6.56
N ARG A 30 -15.38 -22.74 7.55
CA ARG A 30 -15.97 -23.99 8.02
C ARG A 30 -16.80 -24.67 6.93
N LEU A 31 -17.62 -23.91 6.21
CA LEU A 31 -18.45 -24.43 5.12
C LEU A 31 -17.61 -25.00 3.97
N GLN A 32 -16.50 -24.34 3.62
CA GLN A 32 -15.70 -24.72 2.45
C GLN A 32 -14.58 -25.73 2.76
N PHE A 33 -13.98 -25.67 3.95
CA PHE A 33 -12.81 -26.47 4.33
C PHE A 33 -13.04 -27.34 5.58
N GLY A 34 -14.28 -27.42 6.08
CA GLY A 34 -14.67 -28.19 7.27
C GLY A 34 -14.21 -27.60 8.60
N SER A 35 -13.36 -26.57 8.58
CA SER A 35 -12.79 -25.95 9.78
C SER A 35 -12.40 -24.49 9.53
N GLY A 36 -12.33 -23.70 10.60
CA GLY A 36 -11.87 -22.33 10.58
C GLY A 36 -10.35 -22.17 10.59
N VAL A 37 -9.89 -20.93 10.84
CA VAL A 37 -8.49 -20.62 11.19
C VAL A 37 -8.45 -20.07 12.62
N SER A 38 -7.31 -20.05 13.29
CA SER A 38 -7.27 -19.46 14.63
C SER A 38 -7.51 -17.94 14.58
N ASN A 39 -8.12 -17.37 15.63
CA ASN A 39 -8.25 -15.92 15.75
C ASN A 39 -6.88 -15.22 15.73
N THR A 40 -5.86 -15.84 16.32
CA THR A 40 -4.48 -15.34 16.24
C THR A 40 -3.95 -15.27 14.80
N THR A 41 -4.37 -16.19 13.92
CA THR A 41 -4.02 -16.16 12.50
C THR A 41 -4.77 -15.05 11.77
N LEU A 42 -6.07 -14.86 12.05
CA LEU A 42 -6.85 -13.74 11.50
C LEU A 42 -6.23 -12.38 11.86
N ILE A 43 -5.90 -12.18 13.13
CA ILE A 43 -5.27 -10.95 13.61
C ILE A 43 -3.92 -10.72 12.93
N LYS A 44 -3.08 -11.75 12.81
CA LYS A 44 -1.79 -11.63 12.10
C LYS A 44 -1.97 -11.26 10.63
N LEU A 45 -2.95 -11.85 9.96
CA LEU A 45 -3.22 -11.56 8.55
C LEU A 45 -3.78 -10.14 8.38
N GLN A 46 -4.66 -9.70 9.26
CA GLN A 46 -5.21 -8.35 9.23
C GLN A 46 -4.11 -7.32 9.48
N LYS A 47 -3.29 -7.49 10.52
CA LYS A 47 -2.16 -6.58 10.79
C LYS A 47 -1.23 -6.42 9.59
N LYS A 48 -0.93 -7.51 8.87
CA LYS A 48 -0.13 -7.45 7.64
C LYS A 48 -0.84 -6.70 6.52
N ASN A 49 -2.15 -6.87 6.36
CA ASN A 49 -2.92 -6.10 5.38
C ASN A 49 -2.94 -4.61 5.73
N ASP A 50 -3.09 -4.26 7.01
CA ASP A 50 -3.09 -2.89 7.49
C ASP A 50 -1.72 -2.24 7.27
N GLU A 51 -0.64 -2.96 7.58
CA GLU A 51 0.75 -2.54 7.32
C GLU A 51 0.99 -2.30 5.82
N VAL A 52 0.56 -3.21 4.95
CA VAL A 52 0.66 -3.03 3.49
C VAL A 52 -0.14 -1.82 3.01
N SER A 53 -1.34 -1.60 3.57
CA SER A 53 -2.17 -0.44 3.25
C SER A 53 -1.49 0.87 3.67
N GLN A 54 -0.90 0.89 4.86
CA GLN A 54 -0.16 2.02 5.39
C GLN A 54 1.08 2.34 4.54
N LEU A 55 1.89 1.32 4.24
CA LEU A 55 3.08 1.48 3.38
C LEU A 55 2.72 1.98 1.98
N ARG A 56 1.57 1.58 1.42
CA ARG A 56 1.10 2.11 0.13
C ARG A 56 0.77 3.60 0.22
N LYS A 57 0.06 4.02 1.26
CA LYS A 57 -0.25 5.44 1.48
C LYS A 57 1.01 6.28 1.62
N GLU A 58 1.98 5.81 2.40
CA GLU A 58 3.27 6.48 2.57
C GLU A 58 4.05 6.55 1.24
N ASN A 59 4.02 5.48 0.43
CA ASN A 59 4.66 5.48 -0.89
C ASN A 59 4.03 6.50 -1.83
N ASP A 60 2.69 6.60 -1.84
CA ASP A 60 1.95 7.55 -2.68
C ASP A 60 2.26 8.99 -2.25
N GLN A 61 2.28 9.28 -0.94
CA GLN A 61 2.68 10.59 -0.40
C GLN A 61 4.11 10.97 -0.81
N LEU A 62 5.07 10.05 -0.63
CA LEU A 62 6.46 10.29 -1.02
C LEU A 62 6.62 10.53 -2.53
N ARG A 63 5.80 9.86 -3.36
CA ARG A 63 5.80 10.10 -4.81
C ARG A 63 5.30 11.48 -5.16
N GLU A 64 4.24 11.95 -4.51
CA GLU A 64 3.71 13.30 -4.69
C GLU A 64 4.73 14.36 -4.24
N GLU A 65 5.35 14.18 -3.07
CA GLU A 65 6.40 15.06 -2.58
C GLU A 65 7.58 15.11 -3.56
N LEU A 66 8.06 13.96 -4.04
CA LEU A 66 9.15 13.91 -5.02
C LEU A 66 8.79 14.63 -6.33
N ALA A 67 7.54 14.49 -6.80
CA ALA A 67 7.07 15.18 -8.00
C ALA A 67 7.07 16.71 -7.78
N LEU A 68 6.61 17.17 -6.62
CA LEU A 68 6.65 18.58 -6.25
C LEU A 68 8.08 19.11 -6.17
N PHE A 69 8.98 18.39 -5.49
CA PHE A 69 10.40 18.74 -5.40
C PHE A 69 11.05 18.89 -6.77
N LYS A 70 10.79 17.95 -7.69
CA LYS A 70 11.30 18.02 -9.06
C LYS A 70 10.79 19.26 -9.79
N LYS A 71 9.50 19.56 -9.66
CA LYS A 71 8.90 20.75 -10.27
C LYS A 71 9.57 22.04 -9.76
N LEU A 72 9.68 22.19 -8.43
CA LEU A 72 10.32 23.36 -7.81
C LEU A 72 11.79 23.48 -8.21
N TYR A 73 12.52 22.37 -8.28
CA TYR A 73 13.91 22.35 -8.73
C TYR A 73 14.06 22.92 -10.15
N PHE A 74 13.23 22.46 -11.09
CA PHE A 74 13.30 22.95 -12.47
C PHE A 74 12.86 24.41 -12.60
N GLU A 75 11.85 24.85 -11.84
CA GLU A 75 11.44 26.25 -11.78
C GLU A 75 12.58 27.15 -11.29
N LEU A 76 13.25 26.76 -10.20
CA LEU A 76 14.40 27.47 -9.66
C LEU A 76 15.57 27.53 -10.66
N LEU A 77 15.84 26.42 -11.33
CA LEU A 77 16.90 26.34 -12.33
C LEU A 77 16.61 27.27 -13.53
N ALA A 78 15.36 27.31 -13.98
CA ALA A 78 14.93 28.22 -15.05
C ALA A 78 15.07 29.70 -14.65
N LEU A 79 14.65 30.06 -13.43
CA LEU A 79 14.81 31.41 -12.90
C LEU A 79 16.28 31.82 -12.79
N THR A 80 17.12 30.90 -12.31
CA THR A 80 18.57 31.14 -12.16
C THR A 80 19.24 31.33 -13.51
N LYS A 81 18.91 30.51 -14.52
CA LYS A 81 19.41 30.68 -15.89
C LYS A 81 19.01 32.03 -16.49
N LYS A 82 17.73 32.40 -16.40
CA LYS A 82 17.24 33.72 -16.85
C LYS A 82 17.98 34.87 -16.19
N ARG A 83 18.27 34.77 -14.89
CA ARG A 83 19.02 35.79 -14.15
C ARG A 83 20.47 35.90 -14.63
N MET A 84 21.13 34.77 -14.85
CA MET A 84 22.51 34.73 -15.36
C MET A 84 22.64 35.32 -16.76
N GLU A 85 21.66 35.06 -17.64
CA GLU A 85 21.61 35.64 -18.98
C GLU A 85 21.45 37.16 -18.95
N LYS A 86 20.56 37.69 -18.09
CA LYS A 86 20.42 39.15 -17.89
C LYS A 86 21.74 39.79 -17.46
N ILE A 87 22.40 39.22 -16.45
CA ILE A 87 23.70 39.72 -15.95
C ILE A 87 24.76 39.70 -17.05
N LYS A 88 24.72 38.72 -17.97
CA LYS A 88 25.67 38.62 -19.07
C LYS A 88 25.41 39.64 -20.19
N ASN A 89 24.15 39.99 -20.44
CA ASN A 89 23.77 40.95 -21.48
C ASN A 89 23.88 42.42 -21.02
N GLU A 90 23.98 42.67 -19.71
CA GLU A 90 24.20 43.99 -19.11
C GLU A 90 25.69 44.35 -18.95
N LYS A 91 26.61 43.44 -19.31
CA LYS A 91 28.07 43.64 -19.34
C LYS A 91 28.59 43.67 -20.76
#